data_AF-A0A951DNR0-F1
#
_entry.id   AF-A0A951DNR0-F1
#
_cell.length_a   1.000
_cell.length_b   1.000
_cell.length_c   1.000
_cell.angle_alpha   90.00
_cell.angle_beta   90.00
_cell.angle_gamma   90.00
#
_symmetry.space_group_name_H-M   'P 1'
#
loop_
_entity.id
_entity.type
_entity.pdbx_description
1 polymer ?
#
loop_
_entity_poly.entity_id
_entity_poly.type
_entity_poly.pdbx_seq_one_letter_code
_entity_poly.pdbx_strand_id
1 'polypeptide(L)'
;MAGTVIVLGGGVAGMTVAHELVERGFDVHIFEQRNMPGGKARSINIPTFAVRQNVGSVYLGPLAPDRRDLPGEHGFRFFPRFYKHVIDTMQRIPVGGSRSAADNLVDTASTMLARFDRRPLKLPTTAPQSILELFHQVNDLNSIFGPELGIPPEDFVF
;
A
#
# COMPACT_ATOMS: atom_id res chain seq x y z
N MET A 1 0.38 19.37 33.63
CA MET A 1 -0.71 19.30 32.64
C MET A 1 -0.07 19.02 31.30
N ALA A 2 -0.54 18.01 30.57
CA ALA A 2 -0.07 17.81 29.21
C ALA A 2 -0.57 18.97 28.33
N GLY A 3 0.26 19.43 27.39
CA GLY A 3 -0.09 20.57 26.54
C GLY A 3 -1.16 20.22 25.51
N THR A 4 -1.87 21.24 25.02
CA THR A 4 -2.74 21.10 23.85
C THR A 4 -1.91 21.22 22.58
N VAL A 5 -2.11 20.31 21.62
CA VAL A 5 -1.44 20.30 20.33
C VAL A 5 -2.49 20.40 19.21
N ILE A 6 -2.27 21.34 18.30
CA ILE A 6 -3.10 21.52 17.11
C ILE A 6 -2.37 20.91 15.91
N VAL A 7 -3.01 19.98 15.23
CA VAL A 7 -2.52 19.34 14.00
C VAL A 7 -3.36 19.84 12.83
N LEU A 8 -2.71 20.43 11.82
CA LEU A 8 -3.37 20.91 10.62
C LEU A 8 -3.22 19.88 9.49
N GLY A 9 -4.31 19.20 9.15
CA GLY A 9 -4.40 18.17 8.12
C GLY A 9 -4.57 16.76 8.68
N GLY A 10 -5.64 16.09 8.27
CA GLY A 10 -6.01 14.72 8.65
C GLY A 10 -5.50 13.66 7.66
N GLY A 11 -4.36 13.88 7.01
CA GLY A 11 -3.67 12.88 6.19
C GLY A 11 -2.88 11.88 7.03
N VAL A 12 -2.19 10.92 6.39
CA VAL A 12 -1.38 9.91 7.09
C VAL A 12 -0.41 10.52 8.11
N ALA A 13 0.31 11.58 7.74
CA ALA A 13 1.27 12.23 8.63
C ALA A 13 0.59 12.86 9.86
N GLY A 14 -0.49 13.63 9.67
CA GLY A 14 -1.20 14.28 10.76
C GLY A 14 -1.88 13.28 11.70
N MET A 15 -2.47 12.21 11.14
CA MET A 15 -3.05 11.13 11.93
C MET A 15 -1.99 10.38 12.74
N THR A 16 -0.79 10.14 12.19
CA THR A 16 0.33 9.54 12.93
C THR A 16 0.79 10.45 14.07
N VAL A 17 0.97 11.76 13.83
CA VAL A 17 1.34 12.71 14.89
C VAL A 17 0.31 12.71 16.02
N ALA A 18 -0.98 12.74 15.67
CA ALA A 18 -2.04 12.72 16.67
C ALA A 18 -2.05 11.42 17.48
N HIS A 19 -1.91 10.26 16.81
CA HIS A 19 -1.86 8.96 17.46
C HIS A 19 -0.73 8.90 18.49
N GLU A 20 0.47 9.28 18.10
CA GLU A 20 1.65 9.28 18.96
C GLU A 20 1.53 10.24 20.15
N LEU A 21 0.98 11.44 19.93
CA LEU A 21 0.87 12.45 20.99
C LEU A 21 -0.25 12.14 21.98
N VAL A 22 -1.37 11.58 21.53
CA VAL A 22 -2.46 11.14 22.42
C VAL A 22 -1.97 10.04 23.36
N GLU A 23 -1.19 9.07 22.88
CA GLU A 23 -0.61 8.03 23.74
C GLU A 23 0.37 8.58 24.79
N ARG A 24 1.02 9.72 24.49
CA ARG A 24 1.90 10.43 25.42
C ARG A 24 1.14 11.39 26.36
N GLY A 25 -0.19 11.39 26.30
CA GLY A 25 -1.07 12.12 27.20
C GLY A 25 -1.38 13.55 26.78
N PHE A 26 -1.00 14.00 25.58
CA PHE A 26 -1.35 15.34 25.07
C PHE A 26 -2.82 15.40 24.64
N ASP A 27 -3.42 16.59 24.80
CA ASP A 27 -4.74 16.89 24.23
C ASP A 27 -4.56 17.34 22.78
N VAL A 28 -4.99 16.53 21.81
CA VAL A 28 -4.69 16.75 20.38
C VAL A 28 -5.96 17.04 19.59
N HIS A 29 -5.95 18.15 18.85
CA HIS A 29 -7.03 18.56 17.96
C HIS A 29 -6.55 18.53 16.50
N ILE A 30 -7.24 17.77 15.65
CA ILE A 30 -6.94 17.68 14.22
C ILE A 30 -7.93 18.56 13.44
N PHE A 31 -7.43 19.50 12.66
CA PHE A 31 -8.21 20.30 11.73
C PHE A 31 -7.94 19.83 10.31
N GLU A 32 -8.90 19.10 9.72
CA GLU A 32 -8.87 18.70 8.31
C GLU A 32 -9.76 19.63 7.49
N GLN A 33 -9.27 20.07 6.33
CA GLN A 33 -10.00 20.96 5.45
C GLN A 33 -11.21 20.27 4.80
N ARG A 34 -11.10 18.96 4.51
CA ARG A 34 -12.15 18.17 3.87
C ARG A 34 -13.11 17.55 4.89
N ASN A 35 -14.28 17.14 4.40
CA ASN A 35 -15.30 16.46 5.23
C ASN A 35 -14.90 15.04 5.68
N MET A 36 -13.74 14.54 5.24
CA MET A 36 -13.24 13.21 5.62
C MET A 36 -11.71 13.21 5.69
N PRO A 37 -11.12 12.55 6.70
CA PRO A 37 -9.67 12.38 6.81
C PRO A 37 -9.14 11.35 5.79
N GLY A 38 -7.81 11.18 5.77
CA GLY A 38 -7.08 10.20 4.98
C GLY A 38 -6.18 10.80 3.90
N GLY A 39 -6.45 12.04 3.46
CA GLY A 39 -5.65 12.72 2.44
C GLY A 39 -5.49 11.87 1.17
N LYS A 40 -4.23 11.62 0.74
CA LYS A 40 -3.92 10.78 -0.43
C LYS A 40 -4.04 9.26 -0.18
N ALA A 41 -4.12 8.84 1.09
CA ALA A 41 -4.24 7.43 1.48
C ALA A 41 -5.71 6.99 1.66
N ARG A 42 -6.66 7.87 1.34
CA ARG A 42 -8.10 7.61 1.47
C ARG A 42 -8.58 6.64 0.38
N SER A 43 -9.50 5.76 0.78
CA SER A 43 -10.37 5.01 -0.14
C SER A 43 -11.53 5.85 -0.67
N ILE A 44 -11.89 5.59 -1.92
CA ILE A 44 -12.95 6.27 -2.67
C ILE A 44 -13.89 5.16 -3.13
N ASN A 45 -15.18 5.31 -2.86
CA ASN A 45 -16.17 4.42 -3.47
C ASN A 45 -16.30 4.82 -4.95
N ILE A 46 -16.04 3.88 -5.85
CA ILE A 46 -16.33 4.01 -7.27
C ILE A 46 -17.72 3.41 -7.48
N PRO A 47 -18.75 4.22 -7.79
CA PRO A 47 -20.08 3.71 -8.04
C PRO A 47 -20.07 2.64 -9.12
N THR A 48 -20.81 1.55 -8.93
CA THR A 48 -20.91 0.45 -9.91
C THR A 48 -21.39 0.93 -11.30
N PHE A 49 -22.09 2.07 -11.36
CA PHE A 49 -22.58 2.71 -12.58
C PHE A 49 -21.75 3.91 -13.06
N ALA A 50 -20.62 4.23 -12.42
CA ALA A 50 -19.80 5.38 -12.81
C ALA A 50 -19.26 5.22 -14.23
N VAL A 51 -19.47 6.24 -15.07
CA VAL A 51 -18.94 6.27 -16.43
C VAL A 51 -17.41 6.33 -16.36
N ARG A 52 -16.79 5.33 -16.98
CA ARG A 52 -15.35 5.08 -17.14
C ARG A 52 -14.52 6.37 -17.21
N GLN A 53 -13.84 6.72 -16.12
CA GLN A 53 -12.80 7.74 -16.16
C GLN A 53 -11.53 7.22 -15.46
N ASN A 54 -10.46 7.12 -16.25
CA ASN A 54 -9.06 7.19 -15.83
C ASN A 54 -8.36 5.95 -15.22
N VAL A 55 -8.83 4.73 -15.46
CA VAL A 55 -8.00 3.53 -15.24
C VAL A 55 -7.91 2.80 -16.57
N GLY A 56 -6.69 2.50 -17.03
CA GLY A 56 -6.44 1.76 -18.27
C GLY A 56 -7.39 0.57 -18.39
N SER A 57 -7.92 0.36 -19.60
CA SER A 57 -9.07 -0.50 -19.86
C SER A 57 -8.85 -1.96 -19.41
N VAL A 58 -9.27 -2.30 -18.19
CA VAL A 58 -9.48 -3.68 -17.78
C VAL A 58 -10.95 -3.99 -18.03
N TYR A 59 -11.23 -4.82 -19.05
CA TYR A 59 -12.57 -5.35 -19.29
C TYR A 59 -12.88 -6.42 -18.23
N LEU A 60 -13.67 -6.06 -17.22
CA LEU A 60 -14.09 -6.99 -16.16
C LEU A 60 -15.31 -7.85 -16.54
N GLY A 61 -15.75 -7.84 -17.81
CA GLY A 61 -17.00 -8.47 -18.24
C GLY A 61 -18.26 -7.66 -17.87
N PRO A 62 -19.46 -8.20 -18.17
CA PRO A 62 -20.73 -7.64 -17.72
C PRO A 62 -20.77 -7.57 -16.19
N LEU A 63 -21.12 -6.40 -15.65
CA LEU A 63 -21.21 -6.19 -14.21
C LEU A 63 -22.46 -6.90 -13.66
N ALA A 64 -22.29 -7.79 -12.68
CA ALA A 64 -23.40 -8.47 -12.02
C ALA A 64 -24.33 -7.45 -11.31
N PRO A 65 -25.66 -7.64 -11.34
CA PRO A 65 -26.64 -6.68 -10.81
C PRO A 65 -26.59 -6.45 -9.29
N ASP A 66 -25.87 -7.30 -8.55
CA ASP A 66 -25.71 -7.28 -7.09
C ASP A 66 -24.35 -6.72 -6.61
N ARG A 67 -23.54 -6.18 -7.53
CA ARG A 67 -22.18 -5.74 -7.20
C ARG A 67 -22.18 -4.44 -6.40
N ARG A 68 -21.62 -4.51 -5.19
CA ARG A 68 -21.30 -3.35 -4.33
C ARG A 68 -20.27 -2.44 -5.01
N ASP A 69 -20.30 -1.14 -4.70
CA ASP A 69 -19.32 -0.15 -5.15
C ASP A 69 -17.88 -0.67 -5.03
N LEU A 70 -17.05 -0.38 -6.03
CA LEU A 70 -15.66 -0.85 -6.03
C LEU A 70 -14.79 0.10 -5.19
N PRO A 71 -13.86 -0.43 -4.37
CA PRO A 71 -12.88 0.41 -3.71
C PRO A 71 -11.89 0.97 -4.76
N GLY A 72 -11.89 2.28 -4.92
CA GLY A 72 -10.90 3.04 -5.69
C GLY A 72 -9.97 3.81 -4.78
N GLU A 73 -8.72 4.01 -5.18
CA GLU A 73 -7.70 4.65 -4.33
C GLU A 73 -6.73 5.49 -5.15
N HIS A 74 -6.20 6.54 -4.54
CA HIS A 74 -5.17 7.39 -5.15
C HIS A 74 -3.73 6.91 -4.84
N GLY A 75 -3.57 6.03 -3.84
CA GLY A 75 -2.26 5.60 -3.32
C GLY A 75 -2.03 4.09 -3.37
N PHE A 76 -0.80 3.68 -3.05
CA PHE A 76 -0.40 2.28 -2.96
C PHE A 76 -0.95 1.62 -1.68
N ARG A 77 -1.57 0.44 -1.80
CA ARG A 77 -1.87 -0.50 -0.69
C ARG A 77 -0.74 -1.49 -0.46
N PHE A 78 0.48 -1.06 -0.74
CA PHE A 78 1.70 -1.85 -0.58
C PHE A 78 2.46 -1.29 0.62
N PHE A 79 2.60 -2.11 1.65
CA PHE A 79 3.35 -1.76 2.86
C PHE A 79 4.57 -2.68 2.94
N PRO A 80 5.74 -2.23 2.42
CA PRO A 80 6.96 -2.99 2.59
C PRO A 80 7.18 -3.34 4.05
N ARG A 81 7.52 -4.61 4.31
CA ARG A 81 7.69 -5.11 5.68
C ARG A 81 8.78 -4.40 6.48
N PHE A 82 9.72 -3.72 5.79
CA PHE A 82 10.74 -2.90 6.43
C PHE A 82 10.22 -1.56 7.00
N TYR A 83 8.98 -1.14 6.68
CA TYR A 83 8.32 0.01 7.31
C TYR A 83 7.79 -0.34 8.71
N LYS A 84 8.71 -0.68 9.62
CA LYS A 84 8.40 -1.13 10.98
C LYS A 84 7.41 -0.22 11.70
N HIS A 85 7.59 1.10 11.60
CA HIS A 85 6.74 2.08 12.29
C HIS A 85 5.29 2.12 11.79
N VAL A 86 5.07 1.91 10.50
CA VAL A 86 3.71 1.89 9.94
C VAL A 86 2.97 0.65 10.42
N ILE A 87 3.63 -0.51 10.39
CA ILE A 87 3.08 -1.77 10.86
C ILE A 87 2.82 -1.72 12.37
N ASP A 88 3.76 -1.20 13.16
CA ASP A 88 3.60 -0.97 14.60
C ASP A 88 2.38 -0.08 14.91
N THR A 89 2.22 1.03 14.17
CA THR A 89 1.04 1.89 14.31
C THR A 89 -0.25 1.13 13.98
N MET A 90 -0.26 0.33 12.92
CA MET A 90 -1.42 -0.48 12.53
C MET A 90 -1.81 -1.53 13.58
N GLN A 91 -0.83 -2.10 14.30
CA GLN A 91 -1.09 -3.07 15.37
C GLN A 91 -1.81 -2.45 16.57
N ARG A 92 -1.61 -1.14 16.80
CA ARG A 92 -2.24 -0.39 17.89
C ARG A 92 -3.63 0.15 17.57
N ILE A 93 -4.03 0.17 16.30
CA ILE A 93 -5.34 0.68 15.86
C ILE A 93 -6.37 -0.46 15.87
N PRO A 94 -7.43 -0.43 16.71
CA PRO A 94 -8.43 -1.48 16.77
C PRO A 94 -9.40 -1.47 15.57
N VAL A 95 -9.76 -2.65 15.08
CA VAL A 95 -10.73 -2.87 13.99
C VAL A 95 -11.78 -3.90 14.44
N GLY A 96 -12.58 -3.54 15.44
CA GLY A 96 -13.70 -4.33 15.95
C GLY A 96 -13.29 -5.64 16.67
N GLY A 97 -13.93 -5.92 17.81
CA GLY A 97 -13.54 -7.07 18.63
C GLY A 97 -12.07 -6.99 19.08
N SER A 98 -11.32 -8.07 18.94
CA SER A 98 -9.91 -8.17 19.34
C SER A 98 -8.91 -7.97 18.19
N ARG A 99 -9.37 -7.50 17.01
CA ARG A 99 -8.50 -7.32 15.84
C ARG A 99 -7.94 -5.91 15.75
N SER A 100 -6.79 -5.79 15.11
CA SER A 100 -6.09 -4.56 14.77
C SER A 100 -6.15 -4.28 13.26
N ALA A 101 -5.73 -3.07 12.85
CA ALA A 101 -5.61 -2.74 11.44
C ALA A 101 -4.55 -3.61 10.75
N ALA A 102 -3.49 -4.00 11.46
CA ALA A 102 -2.43 -4.85 10.93
C ALA A 102 -2.92 -6.25 10.56
N ASP A 103 -3.96 -6.76 11.23
CA ASP A 103 -4.55 -8.07 10.92
C ASP A 103 -5.29 -8.11 9.58
N ASN A 104 -5.39 -6.97 8.87
CA ASN A 104 -5.92 -6.90 7.50
C ASN A 104 -4.82 -6.92 6.44
N LEU A 105 -3.54 -6.95 6.84
CA LEU A 105 -2.43 -7.09 5.91
C LEU A 105 -2.38 -8.52 5.38
N VAL A 106 -2.19 -8.63 4.08
CA VAL A 106 -2.05 -9.90 3.37
C VAL A 106 -0.74 -9.86 2.60
N ASP A 107 0.02 -10.95 2.66
CA ASP A 107 1.24 -11.06 1.88
C ASP A 107 0.95 -11.05 0.38
N THR A 108 1.72 -10.26 -0.35
CA THR A 108 1.69 -10.30 -1.81
C THR A 108 2.23 -11.65 -2.30
N ALA A 109 1.55 -12.28 -3.25
CA ALA A 109 2.00 -13.54 -3.85
C ALA A 109 3.08 -13.34 -4.93
N SER A 110 3.03 -12.21 -5.63
CA SER A 110 4.05 -11.81 -6.60
C SER A 110 4.05 -10.30 -6.77
N THR A 111 5.21 -9.74 -7.12
CA THR A 111 5.35 -8.38 -7.62
C THR A 111 5.65 -8.44 -9.11
N MET A 112 5.15 -7.48 -9.89
CA MET A 112 5.45 -7.41 -11.32
C MET A 112 5.96 -6.02 -11.68
N LEU A 113 7.13 -5.96 -12.32
CA LEU A 113 7.64 -4.74 -12.92
C LEU A 113 7.25 -4.71 -14.40
N ALA A 114 6.30 -3.82 -14.74
CA ALA A 114 5.92 -3.56 -16.11
C ALA A 114 7.07 -2.83 -16.84
N ARG A 115 7.33 -3.22 -18.08
CA ARG A 115 8.38 -2.64 -18.94
C ARG A 115 7.77 -2.28 -20.29
N PHE A 116 8.07 -1.09 -20.81
CA PHE A 116 7.66 -0.71 -22.16
C PHE A 116 8.33 -1.63 -23.19
N ASP A 117 7.53 -2.16 -24.11
CA ASP A 117 7.96 -3.01 -25.23
C ASP A 117 8.80 -4.23 -24.84
N ARG A 118 8.76 -4.63 -23.56
CA ARG A 118 9.51 -5.77 -23.01
C ARG A 118 8.58 -6.64 -22.17
N ARG A 119 8.95 -7.91 -22.01
CA ARG A 119 8.24 -8.81 -21.10
C ARG A 119 8.30 -8.25 -19.67
N PRO A 120 7.18 -8.21 -18.94
CA PRO A 120 7.20 -7.79 -17.54
C PRO A 120 8.06 -8.75 -16.70
N LEU A 121 8.81 -8.21 -15.75
CA LEU A 121 9.55 -9.04 -14.80
C LEU A 121 8.61 -9.41 -13.65
N LYS A 122 8.49 -10.71 -13.36
CA LYS A 122 7.72 -11.19 -12.21
C LYS A 122 8.70 -11.55 -11.10
N LEU A 123 8.53 -10.90 -9.96
CA LEU A 123 9.34 -11.07 -8.77
C LEU A 123 8.52 -11.84 -7.75
N PRO A 124 8.85 -13.10 -7.47
CA PRO A 124 8.21 -13.82 -6.39
C PRO A 124 8.56 -13.15 -5.06
N THR A 125 7.54 -12.96 -4.23
CA THR A 125 7.64 -12.29 -2.93
C THR A 125 7.60 -13.28 -1.75
N THR A 126 7.52 -14.57 -2.06
CA THR A 126 7.50 -15.67 -1.10
C THR A 126 8.81 -16.47 -1.18
N ALA A 127 9.24 -17.04 -0.05
CA ALA A 127 10.36 -17.96 -0.03
C ALA A 127 10.04 -19.20 -0.89
N PRO A 128 11.02 -19.71 -1.66
CA PRO A 128 10.80 -20.87 -2.51
C PRO A 128 10.52 -22.08 -1.62
N GLN A 129 9.45 -22.80 -1.92
CA GLN A 129 9.05 -24.01 -1.21
C GLN A 129 9.68 -25.26 -1.82
N SER A 130 10.36 -25.13 -2.97
CA SER A 130 11.06 -26.21 -3.64
C SER A 130 12.37 -25.76 -4.29
N ILE A 131 13.26 -26.72 -4.54
CA ILE A 131 14.53 -26.50 -5.27
C ILE A 131 14.25 -25.98 -6.70
N LEU A 132 13.18 -26.44 -7.35
CA LEU A 132 12.79 -25.97 -8.67
C LEU A 132 12.39 -24.49 -8.64
N GLU A 133 11.60 -24.08 -7.64
CA GLU A 133 11.26 -22.67 -7.43
C GLU A 133 12.49 -21.82 -7.13
N LEU A 134 13.44 -22.34 -6.35
CA LEU A 134 14.71 -21.64 -6.09
C LEU A 134 15.48 -21.38 -7.39
N PHE A 135 15.56 -22.35 -8.31
CA PHE A 135 16.20 -22.15 -9.61
C PHE A 135 15.49 -21.11 -10.48
N HIS A 136 14.14 -21.07 -10.47
CA HIS A 136 13.39 -20.03 -11.14
C HIS A 136 13.66 -18.65 -10.53
N GLN A 137 13.68 -18.55 -9.20
CA GLN A 137 13.99 -17.32 -8.49
C GLN A 137 15.38 -16.78 -8.80
N VAL A 138 16.41 -17.65 -8.83
CA VAL A 138 17.79 -17.25 -9.15
C VAL A 138 17.90 -16.74 -10.60
N ASN A 139 17.22 -17.39 -11.55
CA ASN A 139 17.19 -16.93 -12.93
C ASN A 139 16.45 -15.58 -13.08
N ASP A 140 15.35 -15.39 -12.37
CA ASP A 140 14.62 -14.12 -12.33
C ASP A 140 15.45 -13.00 -11.66
N LEU A 141 16.18 -13.31 -10.59
CA LEU A 141 17.13 -12.41 -9.93
C LEU A 141 18.27 -11.96 -10.84
N ASN A 142 18.85 -12.88 -11.62
CA ASN A 142 19.85 -12.54 -12.64
C ASN A 142 19.29 -11.63 -13.73
N SER A 143 17.98 -11.67 -13.98
CA SER A 143 17.28 -10.78 -14.92
C SER A 143 17.08 -9.37 -14.34
N ILE A 144 17.02 -9.24 -13.01
CA ILE A 144 16.93 -7.96 -12.30
C ILE A 144 18.31 -7.32 -12.19
N PHE A 145 19.33 -8.04 -11.76
CA PHE A 145 20.68 -7.46 -11.61
C PHE A 145 21.52 -7.52 -12.89
N GLY A 146 20.91 -7.98 -13.99
CA GLY A 146 21.51 -8.02 -15.32
C GLY A 146 21.27 -6.74 -16.13
N PRO A 147 21.86 -6.64 -17.33
CA PRO A 147 21.74 -5.47 -18.21
C PRO A 147 20.29 -5.18 -18.68
N GLU A 148 19.35 -6.08 -18.37
CA GLU A 148 17.94 -5.95 -18.72
C GLU A 148 17.20 -4.80 -18.01
N LEU A 149 17.68 -4.35 -16.84
CA LEU A 149 17.15 -3.16 -16.18
C LEU A 149 17.63 -1.85 -16.83
N GLY A 150 18.63 -1.90 -17.71
CA GLY A 150 19.25 -0.71 -18.29
C GLY A 150 20.02 0.14 -17.26
N ILE A 151 20.31 -0.44 -16.08
CA ILE A 151 21.12 0.17 -15.03
C ILE A 151 22.56 -0.32 -15.24
N PRO A 152 23.53 0.58 -15.40
CA PRO A 152 24.95 0.21 -15.47
C PRO A 152 25.41 -0.52 -14.20
N PRO A 153 26.27 -1.55 -14.29
CA PRO A 153 26.78 -2.30 -13.13
C PRO A 153 27.36 -1.43 -12.01
N GLU A 154 27.99 -0.31 -12.37
CA GLU A 154 28.56 0.68 -11.46
C GLU A 154 27.53 1.37 -10.56
N ASP A 155 26.27 1.49 -11.01
CA ASP A 155 25.19 2.13 -10.26
C ASP A 155 24.54 1.19 -9.24
N PHE A 156 24.89 -0.10 -9.24
CA PHE A 156 24.42 -1.09 -8.25
C PHE A 156 25.27 -1.15 -6.98
N VAL A 157 26.42 -0.46 -6.97
CA VAL A 157 27.36 -0.45 -5.84
C VAL A 157 27.13 0.80 -5.00
N PHE A 158 26.02 0.84 -4.26
CA PHE A 158 25.80 1.78 -3.16
C PHE A 158 26.15 1.13 -1.82
#